data_AF-A0A9D1GKE1-F1
#
_entry.id   AF-A0A9D1GKE1-F1
#
_cell.length_a   1.000
_cell.length_b   1.000
_cell.length_c   1.000
_cell.angle_alpha   90.00
_cell.angle_beta   90.00
_cell.angle_gamma   90.00
#
_symmetry.space_group_name_H-M   'P 1'
#
loop_
_entity.id
_entity.type
_entity.pdbx_description
1 polymer ?
#
loop_
_entity_poly.entity_id
_entity_poly.type
_entity_poly.pdbx_seq_one_letter_code
_entity_poly.pdbx_strand_id
1 'polypeptide(L)'
;MRKRMAEFADVIIDITHEKVDRPFQYRIPGKLSEEIHVGCQVEVPFGKGNHIRTGYVVGLSDRAEYDPSRIKEIADICRQSVSAETQLIQLAWWMKERYGCTMNQALKTVLPVKQQVRRQESRFIRCLISGKELEEAIAEASRKKYRARERLLKSFLETDVIP
;
A
#
# COMPACT_ATOMS: atom_id res chain seq x y z
N MET A 1 35.49 11.60 -11.07
CA MET A 1 34.47 11.74 -10.01
C MET A 1 34.62 10.58 -9.05
N ARG A 2 34.94 10.82 -7.77
CA ARG A 2 35.04 9.75 -6.76
C ARG A 2 33.66 9.09 -6.59
N LYS A 3 33.52 7.83 -7.00
CA LYS A 3 32.40 6.97 -6.58
C LYS A 3 32.48 6.92 -5.05
N ARG A 4 31.60 7.63 -4.35
CA ARG A 4 31.43 7.43 -2.91
C ARG A 4 30.86 6.03 -2.75
N MET A 5 31.61 5.15 -2.10
CA MET A 5 31.16 3.79 -1.84
C MET A 5 30.17 3.86 -0.68
N ALA A 6 28.90 3.66 -0.98
CA ALA A 6 27.87 3.59 0.04
C ALA A 6 28.09 2.34 0.90
N GLU A 7 28.04 2.51 2.22
CA GLU A 7 28.20 1.41 3.18
C GLU A 7 26.86 0.71 3.45
N PHE A 8 25.76 1.43 3.25
CA PHE A 8 24.41 0.96 3.52
C PHE A 8 23.50 1.13 2.31
N ALA A 9 22.53 0.22 2.18
CA ALA A 9 21.45 0.29 1.21
C ALA A 9 20.10 0.29 1.93
N ASP A 10 19.21 1.15 1.46
CA ASP A 10 17.80 1.14 1.85
C ASP A 10 17.05 0.21 0.89
N VAL A 11 16.43 -0.83 1.44
CA VAL A 11 15.77 -1.90 0.69
C VAL A 11 14.29 -1.95 1.05
N ILE A 12 13.43 -1.94 0.04
CA ILE A 12 12.00 -2.22 0.21
C ILE A 12 11.75 -3.68 -0.15
N ILE A 13 11.05 -4.38 0.74
CA ILE A 13 10.70 -5.79 0.61
C ILE A 13 9.21 -5.85 0.29
N ASP A 14 8.83 -6.71 -0.65
CA ASP A 14 7.44 -6.99 -1.02
C ASP A 14 6.64 -5.75 -1.47
N ILE A 15 6.89 -5.31 -2.71
CA ILE A 15 6.24 -4.13 -3.33
C ILE A 15 4.72 -4.33 -3.56
N THR A 16 4.15 -5.51 -3.30
CA THR A 16 2.78 -5.83 -3.71
C THR A 16 1.67 -5.21 -2.87
N HIS A 17 1.96 -4.35 -1.88
CA HIS A 17 0.96 -3.81 -0.95
C HIS A 17 0.84 -2.28 -1.00
N GLU A 18 -0.38 -1.76 -0.79
CA GLU A 18 -0.71 -0.32 -0.67
C GLU A 18 0.11 0.42 0.41
N LYS A 19 0.65 -0.36 1.36
CA LYS A 19 1.67 0.06 2.30
C LYS A 19 3.02 -0.24 1.67
N VAL A 20 3.49 0.68 0.82
CA VAL A 20 4.91 0.75 0.47
C VAL A 20 5.65 0.80 1.80
N ASP A 21 6.23 -0.34 2.18
CA ASP A 21 6.76 -0.52 3.51
C ASP A 21 7.95 0.42 3.71
N ARG A 22 8.16 0.84 4.96
CA ARG A 22 9.32 1.66 5.32
C ARG A 22 10.59 0.97 4.81
N PRO A 23 11.50 1.67 4.12
CA PRO A 23 12.75 1.06 3.70
C PRO A 23 13.52 0.52 4.91
N PHE A 24 14.05 -0.69 4.77
CA PHE A 24 14.91 -1.33 5.75
C PHE A 24 16.36 -1.13 5.34
N GLN A 25 17.19 -0.71 6.29
CA GLN A 25 18.61 -0.49 6.01
C GLN A 25 19.39 -1.80 6.15
N TYR A 26 20.20 -2.10 5.14
CA TYR A 26 21.11 -3.25 5.10
C TYR A 26 22.53 -2.78 4.85
N ARG A 27 23.51 -3.54 5.38
CA ARG A 27 24.92 -3.32 5.11
C ARG A 27 25.29 -3.94 3.77
N ILE A 28 26.06 -3.20 2.97
CA ILE A 28 26.57 -3.66 1.68
C ILE A 28 27.87 -4.44 1.92
N PRO A 29 27.92 -5.75 1.60
CA PRO A 29 29.17 -6.50 1.65
C PRO A 29 30.18 -5.92 0.66
N GLY A 30 31.47 -5.89 1.02
CA GLY A 30 32.52 -5.34 0.16
C GLY A 30 32.53 -5.93 -1.26
N LYS A 31 32.23 -7.23 -1.39
CA LYS A 31 32.12 -7.95 -2.66
C LYS A 31 31.00 -7.42 -3.59
N LEU A 32 29.93 -6.85 -3.03
CA LEU A 32 28.76 -6.34 -3.77
C LEU A 32 28.78 -4.82 -3.97
N SER A 33 29.74 -4.13 -3.36
CA SER A 33 29.80 -2.66 -3.31
C SER A 33 29.88 -1.98 -4.69
N GLU A 34 30.46 -2.65 -5.69
CA GLU A 34 30.56 -2.11 -7.04
C GLU A 34 29.35 -2.40 -7.92
N GLU A 35 28.62 -3.48 -7.62
CA GLU A 35 27.46 -3.96 -8.38
C GLU A 35 26.14 -3.33 -7.88
N ILE A 36 26.04 -2.99 -6.59
CA ILE A 36 24.82 -2.43 -6.00
C ILE A 36 24.57 -1.00 -6.48
N HIS A 37 23.38 -0.78 -7.05
CA HIS A 37 22.86 0.54 -7.39
C HIS A 37 21.37 0.64 -7.08
N VAL A 38 20.82 1.87 -7.09
CA VAL A 38 19.38 2.07 -6.93
C VAL A 38 18.61 1.37 -8.05
N GLY A 39 17.54 0.67 -7.70
CA GLY A 39 16.76 -0.19 -8.57
C GLY A 39 17.27 -1.64 -8.65
N CYS A 40 18.46 -1.96 -8.12
CA CYS A 40 18.92 -3.35 -8.03
C CYS A 40 17.94 -4.19 -7.22
N GLN A 41 17.64 -5.38 -7.74
CA GLN A 41 16.95 -6.41 -7.00
C GLN A 41 17.98 -7.19 -6.17
N VAL A 42 17.71 -7.36 -4.88
CA VAL A 42 18.62 -7.96 -3.91
C VAL A 42 17.91 -9.01 -3.07
N GLU A 43 18.68 -9.97 -2.57
CA GLU A 43 18.23 -10.96 -1.59
C GLU A 43 18.68 -10.53 -0.20
N VAL A 44 17.72 -10.42 0.72
CA VAL A 44 17.98 -9.95 2.09
C VAL A 44 17.30 -10.85 3.12
N PRO A 45 17.93 -11.10 4.28
CA PRO A 45 17.29 -11.81 5.38
C PRO A 45 16.25 -10.90 6.05
N PHE A 46 15.01 -11.37 6.14
CA PHE A 46 13.89 -10.59 6.70
C PHE A 46 13.16 -11.30 7.84
N GLY A 47 12.65 -10.51 8.79
CA GLY A 47 11.87 -10.99 9.93
C GLY A 47 12.67 -11.74 11.00
N LYS A 48 11.94 -12.37 11.94
CA LYS A 48 12.50 -13.15 13.06
C LYS A 48 13.09 -14.50 12.61
N GLY A 49 12.58 -15.07 11.52
CA GLY A 49 13.04 -16.35 10.97
C GLY A 49 14.24 -16.25 10.02
N ASN A 50 14.76 -15.05 9.75
CA ASN A 50 15.83 -14.81 8.77
C ASN A 50 15.57 -15.43 7.39
N HIS A 51 14.30 -15.52 6.98
CA HIS A 51 13.97 -16.00 5.65
C HIS A 51 14.51 -15.03 4.61
N ILE A 52 15.17 -15.57 3.59
CA ILE A 52 15.63 -14.78 2.45
C ILE A 52 14.41 -14.31 1.67
N ARG A 53 14.34 -13.00 1.46
CA ARG A 53 13.31 -12.33 0.69
C ARG A 53 13.96 -11.48 -0.38
N THR A 54 13.30 -11.40 -1.52
CA THR A 54 13.66 -10.47 -2.58
C THR A 54 13.17 -9.08 -2.23
N GLY A 55 14.04 -8.09 -2.41
CA GLY A 55 13.74 -6.68 -2.22
C GLY A 55 14.42 -5.84 -3.29
N TYR A 56 14.13 -4.55 -3.28
CA TYR A 56 14.72 -3.60 -4.21
C TYR A 56 15.40 -2.46 -3.47
N VAL A 57 16.59 -2.09 -3.95
CA VAL A 57 17.36 -0.97 -3.44
C VAL A 57 16.70 0.34 -3.88
N VAL A 58 16.29 1.16 -2.93
CA VAL A 58 15.66 2.47 -3.18
C VAL A 58 16.55 3.64 -2.76
N GLY A 59 17.60 3.38 -1.99
CA GLY A 59 18.52 4.39 -1.49
C GLY A 59 19.88 3.80 -1.14
N LEU A 60 20.89 4.65 -1.15
CA LEU A 60 22.25 4.32 -0.77
C LEU A 60 22.74 5.41 0.19
N SER A 61 23.36 5.02 1.30
CA SER A 61 23.82 5.96 2.31
C SER A 61 25.14 5.51 2.95
N ASP A 62 25.92 6.51 3.39
CA ASP A 62 27.18 6.32 4.11
C ASP A 62 26.97 6.30 5.64
N ARG A 63 25.72 6.40 6.09
CA ARG A 63 25.37 6.55 7.52
C ARG A 63 24.34 5.51 7.91
N ALA A 64 24.62 4.80 8.99
CA ALA A 64 23.63 3.97 9.65
C ALA A 64 22.56 4.86 10.32
N GLU A 65 21.31 4.72 9.91
CA GLU A 65 20.15 5.35 10.55
C GLU A 65 19.67 4.54 11.77
N TYR A 66 20.08 3.27 11.83
CA TYR A 66 19.76 2.34 12.91
C TYR A 66 21.04 1.84 13.57
N ASP A 67 20.90 1.23 14.75
CA ASP A 67 22.01 0.59 15.45
C ASP A 67 22.74 -0.41 14.52
N PRO A 68 24.04 -0.18 14.22
CA PRO A 68 24.82 -1.03 13.32
C PRO A 68 24.84 -2.51 13.73
N SER A 69 24.66 -2.82 15.02
CA SER A 69 24.60 -4.20 15.53
C SER A 69 23.33 -4.95 15.11
N ARG A 70 22.28 -4.23 14.73
CA ARG A 70 20.99 -4.77 14.28
C ARG A 70 20.82 -4.78 12.77
N ILE A 71 21.73 -4.12 12.05
CA ILE A 71 21.74 -4.07 10.59
C ILE A 71 22.28 -5.40 10.07
N LYS A 72 21.48 -6.06 9.24
CA LYS A 72 21.89 -7.30 8.56
C LYS A 72 22.60 -6.98 7.24
N GLU A 73 23.36 -7.93 6.74
CA GLU A 73 24.02 -7.81 5.43
C GLU A 73 23.09 -8.26 4.29
N ILE A 74 23.32 -7.70 3.11
CA ILE A 74 22.69 -8.18 1.87
C ILE A 74 23.30 -9.54 1.51
N ALA A 75 22.45 -10.53 1.22
CA ALA A 75 22.90 -11.89 0.93
C ALA A 75 23.52 -11.97 -0.48
N ASP A 76 22.78 -11.51 -1.49
CA ASP A 76 23.22 -11.46 -2.89
C ASP A 76 22.41 -10.46 -3.72
N ILE A 77 22.86 -10.22 -4.95
CA ILE A 77 22.12 -9.45 -5.97
C ILE A 77 21.43 -10.42 -6.92
N CYS A 78 20.14 -10.21 -7.17
CA CYS A 78 19.43 -10.96 -8.19
C CYS A 78 19.87 -10.44 -9.58
N ARG A 79 20.75 -11.18 -10.26
CA ARG A 79 21.26 -10.83 -11.61
C ARG A 79 20.27 -11.10 -12.75
N GLN A 80 18.98 -11.22 -12.45
CA GLN A 80 17.95 -11.42 -13.47
C GLN A 80 17.82 -10.15 -14.32
N SER A 81 17.34 -10.30 -15.55
CA SER A 81 17.15 -9.19 -16.50
C SER A 81 16.39 -8.03 -15.84
N VAL A 82 16.80 -6.78 -16.14
CA VAL A 82 16.18 -5.54 -15.65
C VAL A 82 14.66 -5.67 -15.70
N SER A 83 14.03 -5.68 -14.52
CA SER A 83 12.58 -5.80 -14.42
C SER A 83 11.91 -4.43 -14.63
N ALA A 84 10.62 -4.43 -14.96
CA ALA A 84 9.85 -3.19 -15.05
C ALA A 84 9.88 -2.42 -13.71
N GLU A 85 9.85 -3.15 -12.59
CA GLU A 85 9.95 -2.59 -11.24
C GLU A 85 11.28 -1.85 -11.03
N THR A 86 12.42 -2.41 -11.49
CA THR A 86 13.72 -1.72 -11.43
C THR A 86 13.67 -0.35 -12.12
N GLN A 87 13.06 -0.27 -13.31
CA GLN A 87 12.95 1.00 -14.05
C GLN A 87 12.04 1.99 -13.32
N LEU A 88 10.91 1.52 -12.76
CA LEU A 88 9.99 2.36 -11.99
C LEU A 88 10.66 2.86 -10.70
N ILE A 89 11.43 2.04 -10.00
CA ILE A 89 12.17 2.46 -8.80
C ILE A 89 13.23 3.51 -9.14
N GLN A 90 13.95 3.33 -10.25
CA GLN A 90 14.90 4.35 -10.72
C GLN A 90 14.19 5.68 -11.05
N LEU A 91 13.02 5.60 -11.67
CA LEU A 91 12.17 6.78 -11.92
C LEU A 91 11.71 7.43 -10.61
N ALA A 92 11.27 6.64 -9.63
CA ALA A 92 10.88 7.14 -8.32
C ALA A 92 12.04 7.84 -7.59
N TRP A 93 13.23 7.26 -7.65
CA TRP A 93 14.44 7.86 -7.10
C TRP A 93 14.77 9.19 -7.78
N TRP A 94 14.69 9.24 -9.12
CA TRP A 94 14.88 10.47 -9.88
C TRP A 94 13.84 11.54 -9.50
N MET A 95 12.56 11.16 -9.34
CA MET A 95 11.50 12.07 -8.92
C MET A 95 11.77 12.66 -7.53
N LYS A 96 12.21 11.83 -6.57
CA LYS A 96 12.61 12.25 -5.22
C LYS A 96 13.73 13.30 -5.27
N GLU A 97 14.80 13.02 -6.02
CA GLU A 97 15.95 13.94 -6.13
C GLU A 97 15.61 15.24 -6.89
N ARG A 98 14.74 15.16 -7.90
CA ARG A 98 14.39 16.32 -8.74
C ARG A 98 13.34 17.25 -8.12
N TYR A 99 12.35 16.68 -7.44
CA TYR A 99 11.18 17.42 -6.96
C TYR A 99 11.09 17.51 -5.43
N GLY A 100 12.04 16.91 -4.70
CA GLY A 100 12.07 16.96 -3.23
C GLY A 100 10.90 16.22 -2.57
N CYS A 101 10.21 15.35 -3.29
CA CYS A 101 9.15 14.51 -2.72
C CYS A 101 9.75 13.37 -1.89
N THR A 102 8.92 12.72 -1.07
CA THR A 102 9.37 11.53 -0.33
C THR A 102 9.46 10.34 -1.28
N MET A 103 10.41 9.42 -1.03
CA MET A 103 10.55 8.18 -1.81
C MET A 103 9.23 7.38 -1.85
N ASN A 104 8.50 7.34 -0.74
CA ASN A 104 7.19 6.68 -0.67
C ASN A 104 6.14 7.31 -1.60
N GLN A 105 6.09 8.64 -1.72
CA GLN A 105 5.18 9.32 -2.65
C GLN A 105 5.55 9.03 -4.11
N ALA A 106 6.84 9.07 -4.42
CA ALA A 106 7.34 8.75 -5.76
C ALA A 106 7.00 7.31 -6.15
N LEU A 107 7.29 6.34 -5.28
CA LEU A 107 6.99 4.92 -5.49
C LEU A 107 5.51 4.65 -5.69
N LYS A 108 4.62 5.25 -4.90
CA LYS A 108 3.16 5.13 -5.06
C LYS A 108 2.64 5.67 -6.39
N THR A 109 3.40 6.56 -7.04
CA THR A 109 3.02 7.17 -8.31
C THR A 109 3.42 6.29 -9.50
N VAL A 110 4.59 5.64 -9.41
CA VAL A 110 5.14 4.83 -10.50
C VAL A 110 4.73 3.36 -10.42
N LEU A 111 4.49 2.83 -9.22
CA LEU A 111 4.12 1.43 -9.05
C LEU A 111 2.61 1.27 -9.28
N PRO A 112 2.18 0.26 -10.05
CA PRO A 112 0.77 -0.04 -10.23
C PRO A 112 0.19 -0.55 -8.90
N VAL A 113 -0.31 0.35 -8.07
CA VAL A 113 -1.12 -0.02 -6.91
C VAL A 113 -2.38 -0.66 -7.49
N LYS A 114 -2.62 -1.95 -7.19
CA LYS A 114 -3.94 -2.54 -7.44
C LYS A 114 -4.94 -1.65 -6.73
N GLN A 115 -5.63 -0.79 -7.47
CA GLN A 115 -6.77 -0.09 -6.95
C GLN A 115 -7.76 -1.20 -6.60
N GLN A 116 -7.86 -1.53 -5.31
CA GLN A 116 -9.11 -2.08 -4.81
C GLN A 116 -10.12 -0.96 -4.97
N VAL A 117 -10.65 -0.82 -6.20
CA VAL A 117 -11.87 -0.07 -6.42
C VAL A 117 -12.86 -0.74 -5.50
N ARG A 118 -13.15 -0.11 -4.36
CA ARG A 118 -14.23 -0.54 -3.47
C ARG A 118 -15.43 -0.64 -4.38
N ARG A 119 -15.85 -1.87 -4.68
CA ARG A 119 -17.02 -2.12 -5.49
C ARG A 119 -18.13 -1.32 -4.82
N GLN A 120 -18.65 -0.33 -5.52
CA GLN A 120 -19.70 0.52 -4.97
C GLN A 120 -20.92 -0.38 -4.78
N GLU A 121 -21.13 -0.86 -3.56
CA GLU A 121 -22.31 -1.66 -3.21
C GLU A 121 -23.50 -0.70 -3.16
N SER A 122 -24.27 -0.64 -4.25
CA SER A 122 -25.58 -0.01 -4.25
C SER A 122 -26.54 -0.90 -3.46
N ARG A 123 -26.91 -0.51 -2.25
CA ARG A 123 -27.89 -1.21 -1.41
C ARG A 123 -29.22 -0.51 -1.57
N PHE A 124 -30.26 -1.26 -1.92
CA PHE A 124 -31.61 -0.74 -2.02
C PHE A 124 -32.50 -1.40 -0.97
N ILE A 125 -33.41 -0.64 -0.38
CA ILE A 125 -34.45 -1.16 0.52
C ILE A 125 -35.76 -1.19 -0.27
N ARG A 126 -36.41 -2.36 -0.31
CA ARG A 126 -37.72 -2.55 -0.96
C ARG A 126 -38.79 -2.90 0.07
N CYS A 127 -39.99 -2.37 -0.10
CA CYS A 127 -41.15 -2.79 0.67
C CYS A 127 -41.61 -4.17 0.20
N LEU A 128 -41.71 -5.15 1.11
CA LEU A 128 -42.22 -6.50 0.81
C LEU A 128 -43.63 -6.75 1.38
N ILE A 129 -44.21 -5.75 2.05
CA ILE A 129 -45.52 -5.85 2.69
C ILE A 129 -46.58 -5.19 1.82
N SER A 130 -47.82 -5.66 1.93
CA SER A 130 -48.95 -5.11 1.17
C SER A 130 -49.32 -3.70 1.66
N GLY A 131 -49.99 -2.90 0.82
CA GLY A 131 -50.33 -1.50 1.16
C GLY A 131 -51.13 -1.35 2.46
N LYS A 132 -52.02 -2.31 2.78
CA LYS A 132 -52.77 -2.32 4.04
C LYS A 132 -51.88 -2.60 5.25
N GLU A 133 -50.98 -3.57 5.15
CA GLU A 133 -50.02 -3.90 6.20
C GLU A 133 -49.00 -2.76 6.42
N LEU A 134 -48.67 -2.00 5.37
CA LEU A 134 -47.82 -0.82 5.46
C LEU A 134 -48.49 0.30 6.27
N GLU A 135 -49.78 0.58 6.01
CA GLU A 135 -50.55 1.56 6.77
C GLU A 135 -50.66 1.19 8.26
N GLU A 136 -50.90 -0.09 8.55
CA GLU A 136 -50.91 -0.62 9.92
C GLU A 136 -49.53 -0.46 10.61
N ALA A 137 -48.45 -0.77 9.89
CA ALA A 137 -47.09 -0.59 10.39
C ALA A 137 -46.73 0.89 10.65
N ILE A 138 -47.23 1.82 9.82
CA ILE A 138 -47.09 3.27 10.03
C ILE A 138 -47.86 3.69 11.29
N ALA A 139 -49.10 3.22 11.46
CA ALA A 139 -49.92 3.52 12.62
C ALA A 139 -49.28 2.98 13.92
N GLU A 140 -48.72 1.78 13.88
CA GLU A 140 -48.01 1.20 15.02
C GLU A 140 -46.72 1.98 15.34
N ALA A 141 -45.94 2.36 14.33
CA ALA A 141 -44.72 3.15 14.50
C ALA A 141 -45.01 4.54 15.09
N SER A 142 -46.10 5.17 14.66
CA SER A 142 -46.58 6.45 15.21
C SER A 142 -47.02 6.29 16.67
N ARG A 143 -47.82 5.25 16.98
CA ARG A 143 -48.26 4.94 18.35
C ARG A 143 -47.09 4.69 19.31
N LYS A 144 -46.07 3.97 18.87
CA LYS A 144 -44.85 3.67 19.64
C LYS A 144 -43.79 4.80 19.57
N LYS A 145 -44.09 5.91 18.87
CA LYS A 145 -43.22 7.10 18.70
C LYS A 145 -41.88 6.82 18.03
N TYR A 146 -41.79 5.81 17.15
CA TYR A 146 -40.58 5.49 16.39
C TYR A 146 -40.43 6.39 15.15
N ARG A 147 -40.06 7.65 15.36
CA ARG A 147 -40.06 8.69 14.30
C ARG A 147 -39.23 8.34 13.06
N ALA A 148 -38.07 7.69 13.23
CA ALA A 148 -37.24 7.29 12.10
C ALA A 148 -37.88 6.16 11.26
N ARG A 149 -38.50 5.18 11.93
CA ARG A 149 -39.19 4.06 11.30
C ARG A 149 -40.46 4.52 10.59
N GLU A 150 -41.21 5.42 11.21
CA GLU A 150 -42.38 6.04 10.60
C GLU A 150 -42.01 6.80 9.32
N ARG A 151 -40.92 7.59 9.35
CA ARG A 151 -40.44 8.32 8.18
C ARG A 151 -40.06 7.39 7.02
N LEU A 152 -39.37 6.28 7.33
CA LEU A 152 -38.99 5.27 6.34
C LEU A 152 -40.21 4.56 5.74
N LEU A 153 -41.19 4.19 6.58
CA LEU A 153 -42.41 3.52 6.11
C LEU A 153 -43.28 4.46 5.27
N LYS A 154 -43.35 5.76 5.63
CA LYS A 154 -44.03 6.78 4.83
C LYS A 154 -43.37 6.98 3.46
N SER A 155 -42.03 6.94 3.36
CA SER A 155 -41.37 7.03 2.05
C SER A 155 -41.70 5.88 1.11
N PHE A 156 -42.11 4.72 1.64
CA PHE A 156 -42.59 3.61 0.81
C PHE A 156 -44.01 3.82 0.23
N LEU A 157 -44.76 4.83 0.68
CA LEU A 157 -46.03 5.22 0.04
C LEU A 157 -45.81 5.94 -1.29
N GLU A 158 -44.67 6.65 -1.42
CA GLU A 158 -44.34 7.45 -2.60
C GLU A 158 -43.36 6.73 -3.54
N THR A 159 -42.50 5.86 -3.01
CA THR A 159 -41.48 5.14 -3.79
C THR A 159 -41.31 3.71 -3.32
N ASP A 160 -41.45 2.74 -4.22
CA ASP A 160 -41.39 1.30 -3.89
C ASP A 160 -39.98 0.79 -3.55
N VAL A 161 -38.95 1.57 -3.94
CA VAL A 161 -37.53 1.25 -3.73
C VAL A 161 -36.77 2.50 -3.27
N ILE A 162 -36.08 2.40 -2.12
CA ILE A 162 -35.26 3.47 -1.56
C ILE A 162 -33.78 3.12 -1.77
N PRO A 163 -32.97 3.98 -2.42
CA PRO A 163 -31.52 3.80 -2.58
C PRO A 163 -30.71 3.95 -1.29
#